data_AF-A0A4Y2C4C8-F1
#
_entry.id   AF-A0A4Y2C4C8-F1
#
_cell.length_a   1.000
_cell.length_b   1.000
_cell.length_c   1.000
_cell.angle_alpha   90.00
_cell.angle_beta   90.00
_cell.angle_gamma   90.00
#
_symmetry.space_group_name_H-M   'P 1'
#
loop_
_entity.id
_entity.type
_entity.pdbx_description
1 polymer ?
#
loop_
_entity_poly.entity_id
_entity_poly.type
_entity_poly.pdbx_seq_one_letter_code
_entity_poly.pdbx_strand_id
1 'polypeptide(L)'
;MSVEITSEINEQVDALESRFQTQQDRQLNNLPLAPKDIADIGIAATIDTATIETETEPKEMKLTYAEATNKTSTPKPKTFLLYPNNESEEINLIKLLKTEIKIGRDFQIKDVRNLQNQGISVDCPSQQDVVKILESIGNNPSLQEKIKPIRTKKYLPKCIVYGLEPEFTK
;
A
#
# COMPACT_ATOMS: atom_id res chain seq x y z
N MET A 1 41.04 29.83 -16.85
CA MET A 1 40.33 29.44 -15.61
C MET A 1 38.91 28.91 -15.85
N SER A 2 38.37 28.89 -17.08
CA SER A 2 36.97 28.48 -17.34
C SER A 2 36.79 27.05 -17.87
N VAL A 3 37.88 26.33 -18.18
CA VAL A 3 37.84 25.00 -18.83
C VAL A 3 37.83 23.85 -17.82
N GLU A 4 38.39 24.05 -16.62
CA GLU A 4 38.43 23.03 -15.55
C GLU A 4 37.05 22.78 -14.93
N ILE A 5 36.18 23.79 -14.90
CA ILE A 5 34.85 23.66 -14.30
C ILE A 5 33.96 22.72 -15.13
N THR A 6 34.11 22.73 -16.46
CA THR A 6 33.31 21.88 -17.35
C THR A 6 33.71 20.41 -17.30
N SER A 7 34.98 20.08 -17.04
CA SER A 7 35.41 18.68 -16.88
C SER A 7 34.96 18.08 -15.56
N GLU A 8 35.01 18.86 -14.47
CA GLU A 8 34.58 18.42 -13.13
C GLU A 8 33.08 18.09 -13.08
N ILE A 9 32.25 18.89 -13.77
CA ILE A 9 30.80 18.65 -13.84
C ILE A 9 30.51 17.35 -14.60
N ASN A 10 31.19 17.10 -15.71
CA ASN A 10 30.99 15.88 -16.49
C ASN A 10 31.43 14.63 -15.70
N GLU A 11 32.54 14.71 -14.98
CA GLU A 11 33.00 13.62 -14.12
C GLU A 11 32.00 13.29 -13.01
N GLN A 12 31.34 14.31 -12.43
CA GLN A 12 30.30 14.09 -11.42
C GLN A 12 29.02 13.47 -11.99
N VAL A 13 28.66 13.80 -13.23
CA VAL A 13 27.51 13.20 -13.91
C VAL A 13 27.78 11.72 -14.21
N ASP A 14 28.95 11.40 -14.76
CA ASP A 14 29.35 10.03 -15.06
C ASP A 14 29.43 9.17 -13.78
N ALA A 15 29.96 9.73 -12.69
CA ALA A 15 30.02 9.06 -11.39
C ALA A 15 28.62 8.79 -10.80
N LEU A 16 27.64 9.67 -11.05
CA LEU A 16 26.27 9.50 -10.58
C LEU A 16 25.53 8.42 -11.38
N GLU A 17 25.73 8.37 -12.68
CA GLU A 17 25.13 7.38 -13.57
C GLU A 17 25.66 5.96 -13.29
N SER A 18 26.97 5.83 -13.04
CA SER A 18 27.59 4.57 -12.61
C SER A 18 27.04 4.05 -11.27
N ARG A 19 26.81 4.96 -10.31
CA ARG A 19 26.22 4.60 -9.00
C ARG A 19 24.77 4.14 -9.13
N PHE A 20 24.00 4.78 -9.99
CA PHE A 20 22.61 4.39 -10.23
C PHE A 20 22.51 3.00 -10.86
N GLN A 21 23.36 2.69 -11.85
CA GLN A 21 23.40 1.38 -12.50
C GLN A 21 23.79 0.26 -11.52
N THR A 22 24.83 0.49 -10.70
CA THR A 22 25.26 -0.47 -9.67
C THR A 22 24.15 -0.77 -8.65
N GLN A 23 23.30 0.21 -8.35
CA GLN A 23 22.18 0.04 -7.44
C GLN A 23 21.03 -0.76 -8.06
N GLN A 24 20.83 -0.68 -9.38
CA GLN A 24 19.85 -1.51 -10.09
C GLN A 24 20.28 -2.97 -10.21
N ASP A 25 21.55 -3.23 -10.54
CA ASP A 25 22.08 -4.61 -10.62
C ASP A 25 22.03 -5.35 -9.27
N ARG A 26 22.18 -4.63 -8.15
CA ARG A 26 22.01 -5.22 -6.81
C ARG A 26 20.57 -5.60 -6.47
N GLN A 27 19.59 -4.97 -7.11
CA GLN A 27 18.15 -5.24 -6.88
C GLN A 27 17.63 -6.39 -7.75
N LEU A 28 18.25 -6.67 -8.90
CA LEU A 28 17.82 -7.74 -9.81
C LEU A 28 18.16 -9.16 -9.32
N ASN A 29 19.10 -9.29 -8.37
CA ASN A 29 19.63 -10.59 -7.92
C ASN A 29 18.82 -11.26 -6.81
N ASN A 30 17.69 -10.69 -6.39
CA ASN A 30 16.88 -11.18 -5.27
C ASN A 30 15.48 -11.68 -5.70
N LEU A 31 15.33 -12.23 -6.91
CA LEU A 31 14.10 -12.92 -7.28
C LEU A 31 14.20 -14.42 -6.88
N PRO A 32 13.27 -14.98 -6.11
CA PRO A 32 13.25 -16.41 -5.84
C PRO A 32 12.97 -17.21 -7.12
N LEU A 33 13.83 -18.19 -7.39
CA LEU A 33 13.70 -19.16 -8.48
C LEU A 33 12.44 -20.02 -8.26
N ALA A 34 11.54 -20.04 -9.24
CA ALA A 34 10.37 -20.91 -9.22
C ALA A 34 10.79 -22.40 -9.27
N PRO A 35 10.19 -23.30 -8.47
CA PRO A 35 10.42 -24.73 -8.60
C PRO A 35 9.79 -25.29 -9.89
N LYS A 36 10.58 -26.02 -10.68
CA LYS A 36 10.12 -26.86 -11.80
C LYS A 36 10.41 -28.34 -11.49
N ASP A 37 9.71 -29.19 -12.24
CA ASP A 37 9.68 -30.66 -12.30
C ASP A 37 8.64 -31.34 -11.39
N ILE A 38 7.55 -31.89 -11.96
CA ILE A 38 7.41 -33.05 -12.88
C ILE A 38 7.85 -34.35 -12.18
N ALA A 39 6.86 -35.11 -11.73
CA ALA A 39 6.93 -36.57 -11.69
C ALA A 39 5.54 -37.12 -12.06
N ASP A 40 5.50 -37.59 -13.30
CA ASP A 40 4.53 -38.52 -13.88
C ASP A 40 4.69 -39.89 -13.20
N ILE A 41 3.62 -40.44 -12.64
CA ILE A 41 3.45 -41.89 -12.44
C ILE A 41 1.96 -42.22 -12.58
N GLY A 42 1.52 -42.61 -13.77
CA GLY A 42 0.46 -43.60 -13.88
C GLY A 42 1.05 -45.00 -13.63
N ILE A 43 0.33 -45.90 -12.93
CA ILE A 43 -0.29 -47.14 -13.48
C ILE A 43 -1.26 -47.78 -12.44
N ALA A 44 -2.42 -48.21 -12.94
CA ALA A 44 -3.22 -49.41 -12.65
C ALA A 44 -3.65 -49.82 -11.20
N ALA A 45 -4.97 -49.79 -11.01
CA ALA A 45 -5.88 -50.81 -10.44
C ALA A 45 -5.44 -51.67 -9.24
N THR A 46 -6.22 -51.63 -8.16
CA THR A 46 -7.10 -52.73 -7.71
C THR A 46 -7.98 -52.25 -6.54
N ILE A 47 -9.27 -52.56 -6.64
CA ILE A 47 -10.27 -52.45 -5.58
C ILE A 47 -9.97 -53.52 -4.52
N ASP A 48 -9.94 -53.13 -3.24
CA ASP A 48 -10.23 -54.05 -2.14
C ASP A 48 -10.96 -53.31 -1.01
N THR A 49 -12.15 -53.82 -0.73
CA THR A 49 -13.00 -53.45 0.40
C THR A 49 -12.52 -54.20 1.63
N ALA A 50 -11.98 -53.52 2.65
CA ALA A 50 -12.05 -53.97 4.04
C ALA A 50 -11.52 -52.92 5.03
N THR A 51 -12.26 -52.79 6.14
CA THR A 51 -11.79 -52.40 7.48
C THR A 51 -11.55 -50.91 7.74
N ILE A 52 -12.54 -50.29 8.39
CA ILE A 52 -12.42 -48.98 9.03
C ILE A 52 -11.81 -49.22 10.42
N GLU A 53 -10.50 -49.05 10.55
CA GLU A 53 -9.82 -48.90 11.84
C GLU A 53 -9.47 -47.42 12.06
N THR A 54 -9.73 -46.97 13.27
CA THR A 54 -9.62 -45.60 13.80
C THR A 54 -8.24 -44.97 13.66
N GLU A 55 -8.17 -43.79 13.05
CA GLU A 55 -7.08 -42.83 13.29
C GLU A 55 -7.68 -41.46 13.63
N THR A 56 -7.50 -41.07 14.90
CA THR A 56 -7.83 -39.71 15.36
C THR A 56 -6.66 -38.81 14.96
N GLU A 57 -6.63 -38.39 13.70
CA GLU A 57 -5.78 -37.27 13.29
C GLU A 57 -6.23 -36.00 14.03
N PRO A 58 -5.32 -35.09 14.40
CA PRO A 58 -5.70 -33.78 14.86
C PRO A 58 -6.40 -33.09 13.70
N LYS A 59 -7.74 -33.08 13.71
CA LYS A 59 -8.56 -32.26 12.81
C LYS A 59 -8.11 -30.82 12.98
N GLU A 60 -7.19 -30.38 12.13
CA GLU A 60 -7.06 -28.97 11.80
C GLU A 60 -8.45 -28.58 11.28
N MET A 61 -9.23 -27.94 12.15
CA MET A 61 -10.57 -27.49 11.80
C MET A 61 -10.41 -26.48 10.68
N LYS A 62 -10.58 -26.94 9.43
CA LYS A 62 -10.60 -26.09 8.25
C LYS A 62 -11.73 -25.10 8.46
N LEU A 63 -11.37 -23.85 8.80
CA LEU A 63 -12.32 -22.77 8.97
C LEU A 63 -13.18 -22.68 7.72
N THR A 64 -14.48 -22.61 7.91
CA THR A 64 -15.42 -22.35 6.82
C THR A 64 -15.11 -20.96 6.25
N TYR A 65 -15.36 -20.73 4.95
CA TYR A 65 -15.10 -19.44 4.30
C TYR A 65 -15.70 -18.25 5.09
N ALA A 66 -16.89 -18.45 5.67
CA ALA A 66 -17.53 -17.46 6.54
C ALA A 66 -16.75 -17.21 7.85
N GLU A 67 -16.17 -18.25 8.46
CA GLU A 67 -15.44 -18.15 9.73
C GLU A 67 -14.06 -17.50 9.57
N ALA A 68 -13.44 -17.64 8.39
CA ALA A 68 -12.19 -16.97 8.06
C ALA A 68 -12.33 -15.44 7.94
N THR A 69 -13.50 -14.95 7.53
CA THR A 69 -13.75 -13.50 7.33
C THR A 69 -14.19 -12.77 8.59
N ASN A 70 -14.78 -13.48 9.56
CA ASN A 70 -15.26 -12.90 10.83
C ASN A 70 -14.15 -12.58 11.83
N LYS A 71 -12.92 -13.10 11.65
CA LYS A 71 -11.79 -12.85 12.58
C LYS A 71 -11.12 -11.49 12.42
N THR A 72 -11.40 -10.77 11.35
CA THR A 72 -10.80 -9.45 11.14
C THR A 72 -11.67 -8.37 11.76
N SER A 73 -11.35 -8.01 13.01
CA SER A 73 -11.47 -6.62 13.47
C SER A 73 -10.79 -5.76 12.41
N THR A 74 -11.58 -5.23 11.47
CA THR A 74 -11.03 -4.59 10.29
C THR A 74 -10.13 -3.44 10.75
N PRO A 75 -8.84 -3.42 10.37
CA PRO A 75 -7.96 -2.34 10.77
C PRO A 75 -8.58 -1.05 10.24
N LYS A 76 -8.82 -0.10 11.14
CA LYS A 76 -9.30 1.22 10.76
C LYS A 76 -8.33 1.82 9.73
N PRO A 77 -8.86 2.56 8.75
CA PRO A 77 -8.02 3.12 7.70
C PRO A 77 -7.05 4.12 8.32
N LYS A 78 -5.76 3.83 8.10
CA LYS A 78 -4.64 4.67 8.53
C LYS A 78 -4.39 5.86 7.60
N THR A 79 -5.20 5.95 6.54
CA THR A 79 -5.09 6.98 5.51
C THR A 79 -6.29 7.90 5.57
N PHE A 80 -6.06 9.21 5.47
CA PHE A 80 -7.12 10.20 5.25
C PHE A 80 -6.79 11.05 4.03
N LEU A 81 -7.82 11.69 3.48
CA LEU A 81 -7.67 12.60 2.35
C LEU A 81 -7.79 14.04 2.83
N LEU A 82 -7.10 14.93 2.17
CA LEU A 82 -7.15 16.35 2.42
C LEU A 82 -7.36 17.08 1.10
N TYR A 83 -8.36 17.95 1.06
CA TYR A 83 -8.64 18.80 -0.09
C TYR A 83 -8.66 20.26 0.35
N PRO A 84 -8.29 21.21 -0.53
CA PRO A 84 -8.56 22.61 -0.27
C PRO A 84 -10.07 22.85 -0.31
N ASN A 85 -10.58 23.79 0.49
CA ASN A 85 -11.98 24.23 0.37
C ASN A 85 -12.20 25.11 -0.86
N ASN A 86 -11.19 25.91 -1.21
CA ASN A 86 -11.22 26.81 -2.35
C ASN A 86 -10.26 26.28 -3.42
N GLU A 87 -10.80 25.81 -4.55
CA GLU A 87 -10.01 25.27 -5.67
C GLU A 87 -9.23 26.38 -6.44
N SER A 88 -9.49 27.65 -6.12
CA SER A 88 -8.89 28.83 -6.75
C SER A 88 -7.55 29.25 -6.16
N GLU A 89 -7.25 28.89 -4.91
CA GLU A 89 -5.98 29.25 -4.28
C GLU A 89 -5.05 28.04 -4.40
N GLU A 90 -3.85 28.23 -4.98
CA GLU A 90 -2.80 27.21 -4.97
C GLU A 90 -2.26 27.03 -3.54
N ILE A 91 -3.05 26.34 -2.71
CA ILE A 91 -2.69 26.02 -1.35
C ILE A 91 -1.76 24.81 -1.39
N ASN A 92 -0.51 25.04 -1.02
CA ASN A 92 0.45 23.96 -0.83
C ASN A 92 0.13 23.16 0.45
N LEU A 93 -0.77 22.18 0.34
CA LEU A 93 -1.23 21.35 1.46
C LEU A 93 -0.07 20.68 2.21
N ILE A 94 0.97 20.24 1.51
CA ILE A 94 2.17 19.62 2.14
C ILE A 94 2.92 20.62 3.03
N LYS A 95 3.05 21.89 2.61
CA LYS A 95 3.70 22.92 3.42
C LYS A 95 2.88 23.23 4.66
N LEU A 96 1.57 23.43 4.45
CA LEU A 96 0.60 23.71 5.52
C LEU A 96 0.57 22.60 6.58
N LEU A 97 0.58 21.34 6.15
CA LEU A 97 0.75 20.19 7.03
C LEU A 97 2.04 20.27 7.88
N LYS A 98 3.18 20.59 7.28
CA LYS A 98 4.46 20.68 8.01
C LYS A 98 4.52 21.87 8.98
N THR A 99 3.99 23.02 8.60
CA THR A 99 4.04 24.26 9.41
C THR A 99 2.99 24.28 10.51
N GLU A 100 1.73 24.01 10.18
CA GLU A 100 0.59 24.25 11.07
C GLU A 100 0.30 23.03 11.94
N ILE A 101 0.47 21.81 11.41
CA ILE A 101 0.24 20.55 12.14
C ILE A 101 1.54 20.02 12.76
N LYS A 102 2.69 20.67 12.54
CA LYS A 102 4.01 20.29 13.09
C LYS A 102 4.36 18.81 12.86
N ILE A 103 4.01 18.30 11.68
CA ILE A 103 4.35 16.94 11.24
C ILE A 103 5.87 16.73 11.35
N GLY A 104 6.28 15.61 11.96
CA GLY A 104 7.68 15.27 12.25
C GLY A 104 8.12 15.53 13.69
N ARG A 105 7.42 16.39 14.45
CA ARG A 105 7.62 16.53 15.90
C ARG A 105 6.58 15.72 16.69
N ASP A 106 5.31 16.01 16.42
CA ASP A 106 4.20 15.47 17.22
C ASP A 106 3.50 14.29 16.52
N PHE A 107 3.63 14.20 15.20
CA PHE A 107 2.96 13.19 14.38
C PHE A 107 3.91 12.59 13.35
N GLN A 108 3.81 11.26 13.17
CA GLN A 108 4.49 10.56 12.09
C GLN A 108 3.56 10.34 10.91
N ILE A 109 4.13 10.53 9.71
CA ILE A 109 3.48 10.21 8.44
C ILE A 109 4.38 9.23 7.72
N LYS A 110 3.78 8.17 7.17
CA LYS A 110 4.47 7.15 6.40
C LYS A 110 4.68 7.63 4.96
N ASP A 111 3.63 8.16 4.35
CA ASP A 111 3.64 8.57 2.95
C ASP A 111 2.61 9.68 2.69
N VAL A 112 2.88 10.54 1.71
CA VAL A 112 1.96 11.55 1.21
C VAL A 112 1.91 11.47 -0.31
N ARG A 113 0.72 11.25 -0.85
CA ARG A 113 0.50 11.15 -2.31
C ARG A 113 -0.39 12.28 -2.79
N ASN A 114 -0.04 12.88 -3.91
CA ASN A 114 -0.89 13.87 -4.56
C ASN A 114 -2.06 13.18 -5.27
N LEU A 115 -3.22 13.81 -5.20
CA LEU A 115 -4.45 13.38 -5.86
C LEU A 115 -4.83 14.42 -6.92
N GLN A 116 -5.82 14.06 -7.75
CA GLN A 116 -6.47 15.02 -8.61
C GLN A 116 -7.17 16.12 -7.78
N ASN A 117 -7.47 17.26 -8.42
CA ASN A 117 -8.14 18.42 -7.80
C ASN A 117 -7.37 18.99 -6.61
N GLN A 118 -6.04 19.07 -6.73
CA GLN A 118 -5.14 19.63 -5.71
C GLN A 118 -5.24 18.94 -4.34
N GLY A 119 -5.87 17.77 -4.26
CA GLY A 119 -5.97 17.00 -3.03
C GLY A 119 -4.69 16.23 -2.72
N ILE A 120 -4.57 15.78 -1.47
CA ILE A 120 -3.53 14.86 -1.04
C ILE A 120 -4.11 13.71 -0.24
N SER A 121 -3.48 12.55 -0.34
CA SER A 121 -3.68 11.39 0.51
C SER A 121 -2.52 11.33 1.51
N VAL A 122 -2.85 11.25 2.80
CA VAL A 122 -1.87 11.15 3.89
C VAL A 122 -2.00 9.78 4.53
N ASP A 123 -0.93 8.99 4.50
CA ASP A 123 -0.88 7.68 5.14
C ASP A 123 -0.09 7.75 6.46
N CYS A 124 -0.72 7.33 7.55
CA CYS A 124 -0.13 7.34 8.89
C CYS A 124 0.28 5.92 9.33
N PRO A 125 1.30 5.78 10.20
CA PRO A 125 1.68 4.48 10.74
C PRO A 125 0.64 3.94 11.76
N SER A 126 0.05 4.84 12.56
CA SER A 126 -0.93 4.54 13.61
C SER A 126 -2.26 5.23 13.38
N GLN A 127 -3.35 4.58 13.81
CA GLN A 127 -4.69 5.18 13.81
C GLN A 127 -4.80 6.36 14.78
N GLN A 128 -4.02 6.35 15.87
CA GLN A 128 -4.03 7.44 16.85
C GLN A 128 -3.55 8.75 16.19
N ASP A 129 -2.53 8.66 15.34
CA ASP A 129 -2.00 9.83 14.63
C ASP A 129 -3.06 10.44 13.71
N VAL A 130 -3.81 9.59 12.98
CA VAL A 130 -4.94 10.05 12.14
C VAL A 130 -5.97 10.82 12.97
N VAL A 131 -6.35 10.29 14.14
CA VAL A 131 -7.36 10.94 14.99
C VAL A 131 -6.85 12.27 15.53
N LYS A 132 -5.61 12.31 16.04
CA LYS A 132 -5.02 13.53 16.59
C LYS A 132 -4.77 14.61 15.53
N ILE A 133 -4.37 14.21 14.32
CA ILE A 133 -4.22 15.16 13.19
C ILE A 133 -5.59 15.74 12.82
N LEU A 134 -6.63 14.90 12.71
CA LEU A 134 -7.97 15.39 12.40
C LEU A 134 -8.53 16.31 13.48
N GLU A 135 -8.27 15.99 14.75
CA GLU A 135 -8.64 16.81 15.89
C GLU A 135 -7.86 18.13 15.89
N SER A 136 -6.57 18.11 15.56
CA SER A 136 -5.75 19.32 15.42
C SER A 136 -6.27 20.23 14.30
N ILE A 137 -6.71 19.67 13.17
CA ILE A 137 -7.37 20.44 12.11
C ILE A 137 -8.71 20.99 12.61
N GLY A 138 -9.47 20.16 13.34
CA GLY A 138 -10.75 20.54 13.94
C GLY A 138 -10.65 21.66 14.99
N ASN A 139 -9.55 21.74 15.74
CA ASN A 139 -9.38 22.75 16.78
C ASN A 139 -8.87 24.10 16.24
N ASN A 140 -8.42 24.16 14.99
CA ASN A 140 -7.84 25.36 14.37
C ASN A 140 -8.79 25.93 13.30
N PRO A 141 -9.49 27.06 13.56
CA PRO A 141 -10.47 27.60 12.62
C PRO A 141 -9.85 28.04 11.28
N SER A 142 -8.64 28.58 11.29
CA SER A 142 -7.93 28.97 10.06
C SER A 142 -7.60 27.80 9.14
N LEU A 143 -7.40 26.60 9.72
CA LEU A 143 -7.20 25.37 8.96
C LEU A 143 -8.54 24.90 8.37
N GLN A 144 -9.61 24.91 9.16
CA GLN A 144 -10.92 24.47 8.68
C GLN A 144 -11.45 25.29 7.50
N GLU A 145 -11.14 26.59 7.44
CA GLU A 145 -11.54 27.45 6.34
C GLU A 145 -10.79 27.10 5.04
N LYS A 146 -9.52 26.72 5.15
CA LYS A 146 -8.65 26.44 4.00
C LYS A 146 -8.72 25.01 3.51
N ILE A 147 -8.86 24.05 4.42
CA ILE A 147 -8.74 22.62 4.12
C ILE A 147 -9.90 21.80 4.68
N LYS A 148 -10.29 20.80 3.90
CA LYS A 148 -11.32 19.81 4.25
C LYS A 148 -10.71 18.43 4.40
N PRO A 149 -10.62 17.90 5.63
CA PRO A 149 -10.26 16.51 5.83
C PRO A 149 -11.43 15.58 5.52
N ILE A 150 -11.15 14.50 4.77
CA ILE A 150 -12.10 13.44 4.45
C ILE A 150 -11.59 12.12 5.02
N ARG A 151 -12.38 11.51 5.90
CA ARG A 151 -12.10 10.16 6.42
C ARG A 151 -12.37 9.13 5.33
N THR A 152 -11.35 8.35 4.98
CA THR A 152 -11.56 7.21 4.09
C THR A 152 -12.37 6.15 4.84
N LYS A 153 -13.27 5.48 4.13
CA LYS A 153 -14.02 4.33 4.63
C LYS A 153 -13.64 3.13 3.78
N LYS A 154 -13.37 2.02 4.44
CA LYS A 154 -13.19 0.75 3.73
C LYS A 154 -14.57 0.26 3.30
N TYR A 155 -14.76 0.09 2.00
CA TYR A 155 -15.95 -0.54 1.45
C TYR A 155 -15.61 -1.99 1.11
N LEU A 156 -16.38 -2.92 1.67
CA LEU A 156 -16.33 -4.32 1.27
C LEU A 156 -17.31 -4.53 0.11
N PRO A 157 -16.94 -5.35 -0.89
CA PRO A 157 -17.87 -5.70 -1.96
C PRO A 157 -19.08 -6.41 -1.37
N LYS A 158 -20.28 -6.07 -1.86
CA LYS A 158 -21.54 -6.69 -1.40
C LYS A 158 -21.74 -8.09 -1.99
N CYS A 159 -21.33 -8.27 -3.24
CA CYS A 159 -21.23 -9.57 -3.89
C CYS A 159 -20.01 -9.56 -4.82
N ILE A 160 -19.48 -10.74 -5.08
CA ILE A 160 -18.42 -10.97 -6.07
C ILE A 160 -18.99 -12.04 -7.00
N VAL A 161 -19.05 -11.75 -8.30
CA VAL A 161 -19.57 -12.65 -9.32
C VAL A 161 -18.39 -13.31 -10.03
N TYR A 162 -18.45 -14.63 -10.19
CA TYR A 162 -17.43 -15.43 -10.87
C TYR A 162 -18.03 -16.07 -12.13
N GLY A 163 -17.17 -16.50 -13.06
CA GLY A 163 -17.60 -17.22 -14.27
C GLY A 163 -18.16 -16.34 -15.37
N LEU A 164 -17.81 -15.05 -15.39
CA LEU A 164 -18.12 -14.17 -16.52
C LEU A 164 -17.13 -14.44 -17.65
N GLU A 165 -17.64 -14.60 -18.87
CA GLU A 165 -16.78 -14.60 -20.06
C GLU A 165 -16.13 -13.21 -20.21
N PRO A 166 -14.83 -13.11 -20.49
CA PRO A 166 -14.16 -11.82 -20.65
C PRO A 166 -14.63 -11.15 -21.96
N GLU A 167 -15.60 -10.24 -21.88
CA GLU A 167 -16.17 -9.53 -23.05
C GLU A 167 -15.26 -8.45 -23.68
N PHE A 168 -13.93 -8.55 -23.59
CA PHE A 168 -13.05 -7.51 -24.11
C PHE A 168 -12.06 -8.04 -25.14
N THR A 169 -12.55 -8.28 -26.35
CA THR A 169 -11.76 -8.12 -27.58
C THR A 169 -12.69 -7.68 -28.70
N LYS A 170 -12.77 -6.38 -28.94
CA LYS A 170 -13.31 -5.83 -30.19
C LYS A 170 -12.53 -4.59 -30.58
#